data_AF-A0AA46SLB2-F1
#
_entry.id   AF-A0AA46SLB2-F1
#
_cell.length_a   1.000
_cell.length_b   1.000
_cell.length_c   1.000
_cell.angle_alpha   90.00
_cell.angle_beta   90.00
_cell.angle_gamma   90.00
#
_symmetry.space_group_name_H-M   'P 1'
#
loop_
_entity.id
_entity.type
_entity.pdbx_description
1 polymer ?
#
loop_
_entity_poly.entity_id
_entity_poly.type
_entity_poly.pdbx_seq_one_letter_code
_entity_poly.pdbx_strand_id
1 'polypeptide(L)'
;MKKIYLAVSDKEDGKIRSTIKGLLPFVDVHKLSSKEEVLEAISNPFLACITLSDFLDQHILESIKLEGQLIVIDYDKSINVTNKNIVLCRSTNDTRMAIYDSPIGHLGIDRTVMEPSNDKPIKKEIANETAENDVKKSDNQEKAIDKSPPEFSKEKDNTNSKIPPKENDLEKNSEKINSKSLSKTPRPESKKAAPNQEHDNSSASQKKRKKIYISSPTKAHDFGRKLNGVNLSTEKTVGIWAPLTAGATTFIVDYAIFLQQHGVPISVVEIPKENPHLFKMLHRFGSKPDNWISLTENLYSNDNGNNNSLWIYKGVKWFPVGLSDFDIDRNQDLILDFFISVKENAYVLVDLPTGKMDDSTLNTLPYLDEIWVIADDQFDRTKEWKNFIHNTLIKEYKKPVKLIHSRTGTHSRPKDVAELLDLELITALPSMFDRVMANNHERKPLIADIIAAQKLIPPFIKIARGFVGKEFDKIYRPTFWMKIKRKLLDAVD
;
A
#
# COMPACT_ATOMS: atom_id res chain seq x y z
N MET A 1 11.13 -4.22 -26.84
CA MET A 1 10.00 -4.13 -25.89
C MET A 1 9.12 -5.33 -26.17
N LYS A 2 8.65 -6.08 -25.16
CA LYS A 2 7.70 -7.15 -25.42
C LYS A 2 6.35 -6.52 -25.75
N LYS A 3 5.85 -6.75 -26.97
CA LYS A 3 4.63 -6.15 -27.53
C LYS A 3 3.39 -6.96 -27.15
N ILE A 4 2.22 -6.32 -27.09
CA ILE A 4 0.92 -7.00 -27.03
C ILE A 4 0.27 -6.91 -28.41
N TYR A 5 -0.12 -8.05 -28.94
CA TYR A 5 -0.78 -8.16 -30.25
C TYR A 5 -2.24 -8.60 -30.09
N LEU A 6 -3.09 -8.09 -30.97
CA LEU A 6 -4.53 -8.34 -30.96
C LEU A 6 -5.03 -8.59 -32.40
N ALA A 7 -5.47 -9.82 -32.67
CA ALA A 7 -6.00 -10.27 -33.94
C ALA A 7 -7.41 -10.83 -33.76
N VAL A 8 -8.37 -9.93 -33.52
CA VAL A 8 -9.77 -10.28 -33.23
C VAL A 8 -10.71 -9.47 -34.10
N SER A 9 -11.99 -9.85 -34.14
CA SER A 9 -12.98 -9.08 -34.89
C SER A 9 -13.16 -7.68 -34.31
N ASP A 10 -13.64 -6.73 -35.11
CA ASP A 10 -13.93 -5.36 -34.64
C ASP A 10 -14.91 -5.32 -33.46
N LYS A 11 -15.81 -6.31 -33.39
CA LYS A 11 -16.77 -6.47 -32.30
C LYS A 11 -16.10 -6.79 -30.96
N GLU A 12 -15.00 -7.55 -30.98
CA GLU A 12 -14.27 -7.96 -29.79
C GLU A 12 -13.16 -6.98 -29.41
N ASP A 13 -12.57 -6.30 -30.41
CA ASP A 13 -11.44 -5.39 -30.24
C ASP A 13 -11.71 -4.37 -29.12
N GLY A 14 -12.86 -3.68 -29.17
CA GLY A 14 -13.19 -2.66 -28.18
C GLY A 14 -13.23 -3.18 -26.73
N LYS A 15 -13.78 -4.38 -26.51
CA LYS A 15 -13.91 -5.00 -25.17
C LYS A 15 -12.58 -5.54 -24.66
N ILE A 16 -11.82 -6.19 -25.53
CA ILE A 16 -10.52 -6.77 -25.17
C ILE A 16 -9.50 -5.66 -24.96
N ARG A 17 -9.45 -4.67 -25.87
CA ARG A 17 -8.57 -3.51 -25.77
C ARG A 17 -8.87 -2.68 -24.53
N SER A 18 -10.14 -2.47 -24.17
CA SER A 18 -10.48 -1.76 -22.92
C SER A 18 -10.04 -2.53 -21.68
N THR A 19 -10.16 -3.86 -21.70
CA THR A 19 -9.67 -4.73 -20.61
C THR A 19 -8.15 -4.60 -20.45
N ILE A 20 -7.41 -4.69 -21.56
CA ILE A 20 -5.94 -4.55 -21.56
C ILE A 20 -5.53 -3.13 -21.12
N LYS A 21 -6.19 -2.08 -21.63
CA LYS A 21 -5.88 -0.69 -21.26
C LYS A 21 -6.28 -0.35 -19.83
N GLY A 22 -7.30 -1.02 -19.27
CA GLY A 22 -7.64 -0.92 -17.85
C GLY A 22 -6.54 -1.47 -16.94
N LEU A 23 -5.91 -2.57 -17.36
CA LEU A 23 -4.78 -3.20 -16.66
C LEU A 23 -3.46 -2.44 -16.90
N LEU A 24 -3.19 -2.07 -18.15
CA LEU A 24 -1.94 -1.49 -18.62
C LEU A 24 -2.20 -0.25 -19.49
N PRO A 25 -2.55 0.90 -18.88
CA PRO A 25 -2.96 2.09 -19.62
C PRO A 25 -1.88 2.61 -20.58
N PHE A 26 -0.61 2.37 -20.25
CA PHE A 26 0.56 2.86 -21.00
C PHE A 26 1.12 1.87 -22.02
N VAL A 27 0.52 0.68 -22.19
CA VAL A 27 1.02 -0.33 -23.15
C VAL A 27 0.33 -0.18 -24.49
N ASP A 28 1.12 -0.15 -25.56
CA ASP A 28 0.61 -0.17 -26.93
C ASP A 28 0.12 -1.57 -27.31
N VAL A 29 -1.12 -1.63 -27.80
CA VAL A 29 -1.77 -2.86 -28.29
C VAL A 29 -1.82 -2.78 -29.80
N HIS A 30 -0.99 -3.60 -30.45
CA HIS A 30 -0.87 -3.65 -31.91
C HIS A 30 -1.98 -4.52 -32.48
N LYS A 31 -2.83 -3.94 -33.33
CA LYS A 31 -3.84 -4.69 -34.05
C LYS A 31 -3.19 -5.42 -35.22
N LEU A 32 -3.53 -6.70 -35.41
CA LEU A 32 -3.14 -7.51 -36.55
C LEU A 32 -4.42 -7.89 -37.31
N SER A 33 -4.33 -7.97 -38.64
CA SER A 33 -5.49 -8.10 -39.52
C SER A 33 -5.43 -9.32 -40.43
N SER A 34 -4.29 -10.03 -40.49
CA SER A 34 -4.12 -11.20 -41.36
C SER A 34 -3.47 -12.38 -40.63
N LYS A 35 -3.61 -13.58 -41.20
CA LYS A 35 -2.98 -14.80 -40.70
C LYS A 35 -1.45 -14.67 -40.71
N GLU A 36 -0.90 -14.08 -41.77
CA GLU A 36 0.54 -13.87 -41.95
C GLU A 36 1.11 -12.97 -40.83
N GLU A 37 0.41 -11.88 -40.50
CA GLU A 37 0.80 -10.98 -39.42
C GLU A 37 0.78 -11.67 -38.05
N VAL A 38 -0.22 -12.53 -37.80
CA VAL A 38 -0.29 -13.33 -36.56
C VAL A 38 0.90 -14.27 -36.47
N LEU A 39 1.20 -15.01 -37.54
CA LEU A 39 2.32 -15.95 -37.58
C LEU A 39 3.68 -15.25 -37.41
N GLU A 40 3.87 -14.09 -38.03
CA GLU A 40 5.08 -13.28 -37.84
C GLU A 40 5.19 -12.78 -36.39
N ALA A 41 4.09 -12.30 -35.81
CA ALA A 41 4.06 -11.77 -34.45
C ALA A 41 4.42 -12.84 -33.40
N ILE A 42 3.89 -14.06 -33.55
CA ILE A 42 4.15 -15.17 -32.61
C ILE A 42 5.49 -15.87 -32.82
N SER A 43 6.14 -15.65 -33.97
CA SER A 43 7.49 -16.14 -34.27
C SER A 43 8.60 -15.27 -33.67
N ASN A 44 8.27 -14.09 -33.16
CA ASN A 44 9.18 -13.14 -32.53
C ASN A 44 8.94 -13.04 -31.01
N PRO A 45 9.86 -12.48 -30.21
CA PRO A 45 9.61 -12.30 -28.78
C PRO A 45 8.44 -11.32 -28.51
N PHE A 46 7.37 -11.80 -27.88
CA PHE A 46 6.18 -11.01 -27.53
C PHE A 46 5.78 -11.18 -26.06
N LEU A 47 4.93 -10.31 -25.53
CA LEU A 47 4.40 -10.45 -24.15
C LEU A 47 3.17 -11.35 -24.18
N ALA A 48 2.18 -10.94 -24.97
CA ALA A 48 1.01 -11.74 -25.25
C ALA A 48 0.44 -11.45 -26.64
N CYS A 49 -0.18 -12.46 -27.23
CA CYS A 49 -0.91 -12.37 -28.49
C CYS A 49 -2.32 -12.92 -28.25
N ILE A 50 -3.35 -12.13 -28.55
CA ILE A 50 -4.75 -12.54 -28.41
C ILE A 50 -5.35 -12.62 -29.81
N THR A 51 -5.82 -13.80 -30.20
CA THR A 51 -6.26 -14.04 -31.58
C THR A 51 -7.48 -14.93 -31.66
N LEU A 52 -8.28 -14.76 -32.73
CA LEU A 52 -9.27 -15.76 -33.13
C LEU A 52 -8.60 -17.03 -33.65
N SER A 53 -9.29 -18.16 -33.45
CA SER A 53 -8.92 -19.45 -34.02
C SER A 53 -8.84 -19.44 -35.55
N ASP A 54 -9.59 -18.59 -36.25
CA ASP A 54 -9.55 -18.46 -37.72
C ASP A 54 -8.15 -18.17 -38.30
N PHE A 55 -7.26 -17.58 -37.50
CA PHE A 55 -5.90 -17.27 -37.91
C PHE A 55 -4.90 -18.41 -37.66
N LEU A 56 -5.29 -19.47 -36.94
CA LEU A 56 -4.40 -20.53 -36.48
C LEU A 56 -5.02 -21.92 -36.68
N ASP A 57 -4.25 -22.84 -37.26
CA ASP A 57 -4.68 -24.23 -37.36
C ASP A 57 -3.99 -25.10 -36.29
N GLN A 58 -4.58 -26.28 -36.04
CA GLN A 58 -4.11 -27.26 -35.06
C GLN A 58 -2.64 -27.62 -35.25
N HIS A 59 -2.20 -27.80 -36.50
CA HIS A 59 -0.83 -28.20 -36.83
C HIS A 59 0.19 -27.11 -36.47
N ILE A 60 -0.13 -25.84 -36.70
CA ILE A 60 0.71 -24.71 -36.27
C ILE A 60 0.82 -24.68 -34.74
N LEU A 61 -0.30 -24.88 -34.02
CA LEU A 61 -0.31 -24.77 -32.56
C LEU A 61 0.44 -25.90 -31.85
N GLU A 62 0.48 -27.09 -32.43
CA GLU A 62 1.24 -28.23 -31.88
C GLU A 62 2.76 -28.09 -32.08
N SER A 63 3.17 -27.46 -33.17
CA SER A 63 4.58 -27.35 -33.57
C SER A 63 5.28 -26.07 -33.09
N ILE A 64 4.52 -25.07 -32.64
CA ILE A 64 5.06 -23.75 -32.31
C ILE A 64 5.73 -23.68 -30.93
N LYS A 65 6.91 -23.07 -30.89
CA LYS A 65 7.61 -22.70 -29.66
C LYS A 65 7.39 -21.22 -29.37
N LEU A 66 6.69 -20.91 -28.29
CA LEU A 66 6.31 -19.55 -27.92
C LEU A 66 7.17 -18.99 -26.79
N GLU A 67 7.65 -17.75 -26.95
CA GLU A 67 8.35 -16.97 -25.92
C GLU A 67 7.43 -16.05 -25.09
N GLY A 68 6.16 -15.93 -25.51
CA GLY A 68 5.09 -15.19 -24.83
C GLY A 68 3.84 -16.06 -24.65
N GLN A 69 2.78 -15.50 -24.09
CA GLN A 69 1.51 -16.21 -23.91
C GLN A 69 0.54 -15.96 -25.07
N LEU A 70 0.08 -17.03 -25.71
CA LEU A 70 -0.91 -16.97 -26.77
C LEU A 70 -2.31 -17.27 -26.20
N ILE A 71 -3.25 -16.35 -26.36
CA ILE A 71 -4.65 -16.52 -25.95
C ILE A 71 -5.48 -16.68 -27.21
N VAL A 72 -6.03 -17.88 -27.44
CA VAL A 72 -6.79 -18.21 -28.65
C VAL A 72 -8.27 -18.26 -28.30
N ILE A 73 -9.08 -17.47 -29.00
CA ILE A 73 -10.53 -17.46 -28.89
C ILE A 73 -11.07 -18.46 -29.93
N ASP A 74 -11.52 -19.62 -29.44
CA ASP A 74 -12.06 -20.71 -30.24
C ASP A 74 -13.48 -21.01 -29.78
N TYR A 75 -14.43 -20.31 -30.41
CA TYR A 75 -15.86 -20.43 -30.12
C TYR A 75 -16.39 -21.82 -30.47
N ASP A 76 -15.85 -22.44 -31.51
CA ASP A 76 -16.38 -23.67 -32.11
C ASP A 76 -15.77 -24.95 -31.53
N LYS A 77 -14.80 -24.81 -30.62
CA LYS A 77 -14.11 -25.94 -29.97
C LYS A 77 -13.38 -26.85 -30.97
N SER A 78 -12.89 -26.24 -32.04
CA SER A 78 -12.19 -26.90 -33.13
C SER A 78 -10.72 -27.20 -32.81
N ILE A 79 -10.15 -26.52 -31.81
CA ILE A 79 -8.73 -26.58 -31.45
C ILE A 79 -8.56 -27.28 -30.09
N ASN A 80 -7.53 -28.13 -30.00
CA ASN A 80 -7.07 -28.76 -28.77
C ASN A 80 -5.56 -28.56 -28.62
N VAL A 81 -5.09 -28.02 -27.50
CA VAL A 81 -3.64 -27.77 -27.31
C VAL A 81 -3.17 -28.26 -25.96
N THR A 82 -1.97 -28.84 -25.95
CA THR A 82 -1.27 -29.27 -24.72
C THR A 82 -0.16 -28.30 -24.31
N ASN A 83 0.13 -27.30 -25.14
CA ASN A 83 1.16 -26.31 -24.88
C ASN A 83 0.73 -25.34 -23.78
N LYS A 84 1.47 -25.33 -22.67
CA LYS A 84 1.21 -24.49 -21.48
C LYS A 84 1.22 -22.97 -21.74
N ASN A 85 1.85 -22.53 -22.82
CA ASN A 85 1.89 -21.11 -23.20
C ASN A 85 0.67 -20.70 -24.05
N ILE A 86 -0.22 -21.63 -24.36
CA ILE A 86 -1.45 -21.38 -25.11
C ILE A 86 -2.64 -21.55 -24.18
N VAL A 87 -3.51 -20.53 -24.12
CA VAL A 87 -4.76 -20.56 -23.37
C VAL A 87 -5.92 -20.53 -24.36
N LEU A 88 -6.79 -21.53 -24.31
CA LEU A 88 -8.00 -21.57 -25.12
C LEU A 88 -9.16 -20.91 -24.36
N CYS A 89 -9.84 -19.99 -25.03
CA CYS A 89 -11.01 -19.27 -24.52
C CYS A 89 -12.22 -19.59 -25.39
N ARG A 90 -13.37 -19.89 -24.76
CA ARG A 90 -14.62 -20.22 -25.46
C ARG A 90 -15.59 -19.05 -25.51
N SER A 91 -15.26 -17.95 -24.83
CA SER A 91 -16.06 -16.75 -24.78
C SER A 91 -15.18 -15.53 -24.59
N THR A 92 -15.71 -14.34 -24.90
CA THR A 92 -15.03 -13.07 -24.59
C THR A 92 -14.81 -12.92 -23.08
N ASN A 93 -15.67 -13.51 -22.23
CA ASN A 93 -15.47 -13.48 -20.78
C ASN A 93 -14.29 -14.36 -20.36
N ASP A 94 -14.16 -15.54 -20.96
CA ASP A 94 -13.00 -16.43 -20.75
C ASP A 94 -11.72 -15.74 -21.20
N THR A 95 -11.76 -15.00 -22.31
CA THR A 95 -10.64 -14.19 -22.78
C THR A 95 -10.26 -13.12 -21.77
N ARG A 96 -11.24 -12.44 -21.16
CA ARG A 96 -10.96 -11.46 -20.09
C ARG A 96 -10.31 -12.13 -18.89
N MET A 97 -10.84 -13.26 -18.42
CA MET A 97 -10.25 -14.04 -17.33
C MET A 97 -8.82 -14.49 -17.65
N ALA A 98 -8.61 -15.03 -18.86
CA ALA A 98 -7.28 -15.41 -19.34
C ALA A 98 -6.32 -14.21 -19.39
N ILE A 99 -6.79 -13.01 -19.74
CA ILE A 99 -5.97 -11.79 -19.68
C ILE A 99 -5.64 -11.43 -18.22
N TYR A 100 -6.56 -11.58 -17.26
CA TYR A 100 -6.27 -11.34 -15.85
C TYR A 100 -5.28 -12.36 -15.25
N ASP A 101 -5.34 -13.61 -15.70
CA ASP A 101 -4.45 -14.69 -15.26
C ASP A 101 -3.16 -14.78 -16.09
N SER A 102 -3.05 -13.95 -17.14
CA SER A 102 -1.86 -13.85 -17.96
C SER A 102 -0.75 -13.05 -17.28
N PRO A 103 0.51 -13.15 -17.77
CA PRO A 103 1.57 -12.21 -17.40
C PRO A 103 1.16 -10.74 -17.61
N ILE A 104 0.24 -10.43 -18.54
CA ILE A 104 -0.33 -9.08 -18.72
C ILE A 104 -1.16 -8.67 -17.50
N GLY A 105 -2.01 -9.57 -17.01
CA GLY A 105 -2.85 -9.37 -15.85
C GLY A 105 -2.03 -9.10 -14.61
N HIS A 106 -1.00 -9.92 -14.35
CA HIS A 106 -0.08 -9.74 -13.23
C HIS A 106 0.70 -8.42 -13.26
N LEU A 107 0.92 -7.83 -14.45
CA LEU A 107 1.54 -6.51 -14.60
C LEU A 107 0.57 -5.35 -14.31
N GLY A 108 -0.75 -5.60 -14.34
CA GLY A 108 -1.78 -4.56 -14.34
C GLY A 108 -2.80 -4.60 -13.20
N ILE A 109 -2.63 -5.41 -12.16
CA ILE A 109 -3.65 -5.52 -11.10
C ILE A 109 -3.66 -4.28 -10.18
N ASP A 110 -4.52 -3.34 -10.51
CA ASP A 110 -5.22 -2.43 -9.58
C ASP A 110 -6.69 -2.89 -9.53
N ARG A 111 -7.03 -3.81 -8.62
CA ARG A 111 -8.43 -4.27 -8.45
C ARG A 111 -9.21 -3.18 -7.70
N THR A 112 -9.87 -2.30 -8.44
CA THR A 112 -11.16 -1.74 -8.03
C THR A 112 -12.03 -1.54 -9.27
N VAL A 113 -13.31 -1.90 -9.13
CA VAL A 113 -14.42 -1.77 -10.08
C VAL A 113 -14.57 -2.89 -11.12
N MET A 114 -15.41 -3.88 -10.79
CA MET A 114 -16.62 -4.25 -11.57
C MET A 114 -17.27 -5.47 -10.89
N GLU A 115 -18.31 -5.25 -10.08
CA GLU A 115 -19.31 -6.30 -9.85
C GLU A 115 -20.22 -6.40 -11.09
N PRO A 116 -20.68 -7.61 -11.48
CA PRO A 116 -21.78 -7.77 -12.40
C PRO A 116 -23.09 -7.39 -11.70
N SER A 117 -23.90 -6.56 -12.34
CA SER A 117 -25.29 -6.32 -11.96
C SER A 117 -26.08 -7.62 -12.02
N ASN A 118 -26.46 -8.16 -10.85
CA ASN A 118 -27.41 -9.25 -10.76
C ASN A 118 -28.83 -8.73 -11.04
N ASP A 119 -29.34 -9.04 -12.23
CA ASP A 119 -30.79 -9.12 -12.46
C ASP A 119 -31.36 -10.22 -11.56
N LYS A 120 -32.19 -9.83 -10.59
CA LYS A 120 -32.97 -10.79 -9.78
C LYS A 120 -34.12 -11.36 -10.62
N PRO A 121 -34.33 -12.69 -10.65
CA PRO A 121 -35.55 -13.27 -11.19
C PRO A 121 -36.70 -13.07 -10.19
N ILE A 122 -37.82 -12.58 -10.71
CA ILE A 122 -39.12 -12.55 -10.02
C ILE A 122 -39.66 -13.99 -9.91
N LYS A 123 -39.97 -14.44 -8.70
CA LYS A 123 -40.96 -15.51 -8.47
C LYS A 123 -41.86 -15.18 -7.27
N LYS A 124 -43.16 -15.35 -7.52
CA LYS A 124 -44.33 -15.22 -6.64
C LYS A 124 -44.45 -16.40 -5.67
N GLU A 125 -45.03 -16.15 -4.48
CA GLU A 125 -46.20 -16.81 -3.84
C GLU A 125 -46.31 -16.36 -2.35
N ILE A 126 -47.36 -15.63 -1.92
CA ILE A 126 -48.65 -16.09 -1.30
C ILE A 126 -48.42 -16.79 0.06
N ALA A 127 -49.02 -16.49 1.22
CA ALA A 127 -50.02 -15.51 1.71
C ALA A 127 -50.14 -15.57 3.27
N ASN A 128 -51.02 -14.72 3.81
CA ASN A 128 -51.71 -14.67 5.12
C ASN A 128 -51.09 -13.77 6.20
N GLU A 129 -51.63 -12.54 6.41
CA GLU A 129 -52.85 -12.12 7.15
C GLU A 129 -52.52 -11.76 8.60
N THR A 130 -52.55 -10.48 8.99
CA THR A 130 -53.69 -9.83 9.68
C THR A 130 -53.54 -8.30 9.60
N ALA A 131 -54.51 -7.56 9.04
CA ALA A 131 -55.51 -6.67 9.71
C ALA A 131 -54.87 -5.54 10.58
N GLU A 132 -55.22 -4.25 10.52
CA GLU A 132 -56.39 -3.51 10.00
C GLU A 132 -56.11 -1.97 10.07
N ASN A 133 -56.79 -1.20 9.21
CA ASN A 133 -57.17 0.23 9.30
C ASN A 133 -56.07 1.33 9.27
N ASP A 134 -56.17 2.51 8.63
CA ASP A 134 -57.34 3.27 8.15
C ASP A 134 -56.95 4.35 7.09
N VAL A 135 -57.77 4.44 6.05
CA VAL A 135 -58.23 5.53 5.14
C VAL A 135 -57.62 6.96 5.20
N LYS A 136 -57.20 7.49 4.02
CA LYS A 136 -57.70 8.71 3.27
C LYS A 136 -56.65 9.21 2.24
N LYS A 137 -56.89 9.12 0.92
CA LYS A 137 -57.39 10.19 -0.02
C LYS A 137 -56.66 11.54 0.16
N SER A 138 -56.13 12.26 -0.84
CA SER A 138 -56.47 12.37 -2.26
C SER A 138 -55.40 13.14 -3.06
N ASP A 139 -55.29 12.78 -4.34
CA ASP A 139 -54.96 13.53 -5.57
C ASP A 139 -54.52 15.01 -5.58
N ASN A 140 -53.50 15.20 -6.42
CA ASN A 140 -53.41 16.11 -7.59
C ASN A 140 -52.70 17.47 -7.55
N GLN A 141 -51.72 17.52 -8.47
CA GLN A 141 -51.43 18.51 -9.51
C GLN A 141 -50.60 19.77 -9.21
N GLU A 142 -49.40 19.75 -9.78
CA GLU A 142 -48.83 20.72 -10.73
C GLU A 142 -49.19 22.21 -10.57
N LYS A 143 -48.15 23.03 -10.36
CA LYS A 143 -47.75 24.05 -11.35
C LYS A 143 -46.35 24.60 -11.10
N ALA A 144 -45.61 24.73 -12.19
CA ALA A 144 -44.32 25.39 -12.32
C ALA A 144 -44.38 26.89 -11.99
N ILE A 145 -43.25 27.46 -11.54
CA ILE A 145 -42.75 28.78 -11.96
C ILE A 145 -41.21 28.77 -11.88
N ASP A 146 -40.66 29.23 -12.99
CA ASP A 146 -39.29 29.57 -13.37
C ASP A 146 -38.69 30.74 -12.56
N LYS A 147 -37.37 30.69 -12.28
CA LYS A 147 -36.37 31.74 -12.56
C LYS A 147 -35.09 31.60 -11.72
N SER A 148 -33.98 31.61 -12.46
CA SER A 148 -32.56 31.49 -12.05
C SER A 148 -31.99 32.77 -11.37
N PRO A 149 -30.66 32.91 -11.18
CA PRO A 149 -29.97 33.03 -9.88
C PRO A 149 -29.39 34.43 -9.61
N PRO A 150 -28.74 34.70 -8.46
CA PRO A 150 -27.90 35.89 -8.32
C PRO A 150 -26.41 35.56 -8.33
N GLU A 151 -25.69 36.21 -9.24
CA GLU A 151 -24.26 36.49 -9.17
C GLU A 151 -24.00 37.88 -8.55
N PHE A 152 -22.91 37.94 -7.77
CA PHE A 152 -21.97 39.04 -7.56
C PHE A 152 -22.42 40.49 -7.26
N SER A 153 -21.88 41.01 -6.15
CA SER A 153 -21.38 42.39 -6.09
C SER A 153 -20.08 42.47 -5.28
N LYS A 154 -19.02 42.97 -5.94
CA LYS A 154 -17.78 43.49 -5.36
C LYS A 154 -17.96 44.96 -4.99
N GLU A 155 -17.23 45.47 -3.99
CA GLU A 155 -16.36 46.67 -4.02
C GLU A 155 -15.72 46.91 -2.63
N LYS A 156 -14.38 46.83 -2.52
CA LYS A 156 -13.35 47.92 -2.43
C LYS A 156 -13.29 48.63 -1.06
N ASP A 157 -12.24 48.36 -0.26
CA ASP A 157 -10.95 49.08 -0.16
C ASP A 157 -11.05 50.48 0.50
N ASN A 158 -10.47 50.65 1.70
CA ASN A 158 -9.25 51.48 1.87
C ASN A 158 -8.69 51.56 3.32
N THR A 159 -7.39 51.23 3.42
CA THR A 159 -6.28 51.89 4.15
C THR A 159 -6.23 52.08 5.68
N ASN A 160 -5.28 51.35 6.28
CA ASN A 160 -4.09 51.79 7.06
C ASN A 160 -4.22 52.79 8.23
N SER A 161 -3.80 52.36 9.43
CA SER A 161 -2.70 53.01 10.16
C SER A 161 -2.02 52.07 11.17
N LYS A 162 -0.70 52.19 11.24
CA LYS A 162 0.25 51.53 12.16
C LYS A 162 0.25 52.20 13.55
N ILE A 163 0.58 51.45 14.60
CA ILE A 163 1.71 51.64 15.56
C ILE A 163 1.42 50.88 16.90
N PRO A 164 2.35 50.04 17.40
CA PRO A 164 2.36 49.45 18.75
C PRO A 164 3.37 50.18 19.69
N PRO A 165 3.86 49.60 20.79
CA PRO A 165 3.25 49.31 22.10
C PRO A 165 3.93 50.13 23.23
N LYS A 166 3.49 49.97 24.50
CA LYS A 166 4.27 50.40 25.67
C LYS A 166 4.45 49.26 26.68
N GLU A 167 5.72 48.95 26.93
CA GLU A 167 6.28 48.26 28.09
C GLU A 167 6.35 49.18 29.32
N ASN A 168 6.84 48.58 30.42
CA ASN A 168 7.25 49.09 31.73
C ASN A 168 6.23 48.74 32.85
N ASP A 169 6.60 48.17 33.99
CA ASP A 169 7.92 47.81 34.52
C ASP A 169 7.72 47.15 35.92
N LEU A 170 8.72 46.35 36.35
CA LEU A 170 9.14 46.14 37.77
C LEU A 170 8.17 45.40 38.74
N GLU A 171 8.57 44.59 39.72
CA GLU A 171 9.83 43.97 40.12
C GLU A 171 9.53 42.89 41.20
N LYS A 172 10.46 41.94 41.30
CA LYS A 172 10.82 40.99 42.37
C LYS A 172 10.20 41.13 43.78
N ASN A 173 9.83 39.98 44.36
CA ASN A 173 10.38 39.39 45.61
C ASN A 173 9.63 38.08 45.93
N SER A 174 10.25 36.89 45.84
CA SER A 174 11.09 36.20 46.84
C SER A 174 10.32 35.51 47.99
N GLU A 175 10.48 34.18 48.01
CA GLU A 175 10.54 33.25 49.16
C GLU A 175 9.28 32.77 49.92
N LYS A 176 8.97 31.48 49.67
CA LYS A 176 8.84 30.36 50.63
C LYS A 176 8.42 30.66 52.09
N ILE A 177 7.36 29.98 52.55
CA ILE A 177 7.35 28.97 53.65
C ILE A 177 5.89 28.61 54.05
N ASN A 178 5.55 27.34 53.80
CA ASN A 178 4.91 26.34 54.67
C ASN A 178 3.63 26.62 55.50
N SER A 179 2.65 25.72 55.26
CA SER A 179 1.80 24.99 56.23
C SER A 179 0.92 25.73 57.25
N LYS A 180 -0.41 25.59 57.14
CA LYS A 180 -1.27 24.93 58.15
C LYS A 180 -2.74 24.87 57.72
N SER A 181 -3.39 23.84 58.25
CA SER A 181 -4.75 23.35 58.01
C SER A 181 -5.82 23.99 58.91
N LEU A 182 -7.07 23.53 58.70
CA LEU A 182 -8.33 23.68 59.46
C LEU A 182 -9.28 24.72 58.82
N SER A 183 -10.57 24.46 58.58
CA SER A 183 -11.58 23.63 59.27
C SER A 183 -12.77 23.33 58.31
N LYS A 184 -13.32 22.10 58.27
CA LYS A 184 -14.63 21.63 58.84
C LYS A 184 -15.83 22.50 58.42
N THR A 185 -16.98 22.03 57.91
CA THR A 185 -17.82 20.80 58.08
C THR A 185 -19.10 21.01 57.20
N PRO A 186 -20.16 20.17 57.16
CA PRO A 186 -20.34 18.74 57.49
C PRO A 186 -21.13 17.92 56.41
N ARG A 187 -21.14 16.59 56.59
CA ARG A 187 -22.06 15.59 56.01
C ARG A 187 -23.09 15.21 57.10
N PRO A 188 -24.35 14.84 56.77
CA PRO A 188 -24.81 13.44 56.97
C PRO A 188 -25.89 13.04 55.91
N GLU A 189 -26.43 11.83 55.70
CA GLU A 189 -26.29 10.42 56.15
C GLU A 189 -27.19 9.60 55.17
N SER A 190 -26.65 8.60 54.47
CA SER A 190 -26.94 7.16 54.63
C SER A 190 -28.34 6.70 55.08
N LYS A 191 -28.95 5.81 54.28
CA LYS A 191 -29.82 4.71 54.75
C LYS A 191 -29.31 3.37 54.20
N LYS A 192 -29.16 2.38 55.10
CA LYS A 192 -28.95 0.95 54.82
C LYS A 192 -30.27 0.20 55.03
N ALA A 193 -30.49 -0.87 54.27
CA ALA A 193 -31.08 -2.14 54.73
C ALA A 193 -30.72 -3.26 53.72
N ALA A 194 -30.34 -4.44 54.23
CA ALA A 194 -29.94 -5.68 53.51
C ALA A 194 -31.13 -6.69 53.49
N PRO A 195 -31.01 -8.02 53.20
CA PRO A 195 -30.02 -8.86 52.48
C PRO A 195 -30.68 -9.88 51.48
N ASN A 196 -29.91 -10.88 51.00
CA ASN A 196 -30.25 -12.09 50.19
C ASN A 196 -30.16 -11.91 48.64
N GLN A 197 -29.63 -12.84 47.82
CA GLN A 197 -29.33 -14.26 47.95
C GLN A 197 -27.99 -14.63 47.29
N GLU A 198 -27.35 -15.66 47.84
CA GLU A 198 -26.36 -16.49 47.18
C GLU A 198 -26.95 -17.06 45.87
N HIS A 199 -26.29 -16.79 44.76
CA HIS A 199 -26.29 -17.69 43.62
C HIS A 199 -24.84 -17.93 43.22
N ASP A 200 -24.38 -19.11 43.60
CA ASP A 200 -23.32 -19.85 42.91
C ASP A 200 -23.49 -19.70 41.40
N ASN A 201 -22.55 -19.00 40.78
CA ASN A 201 -22.21 -19.20 39.39
C ASN A 201 -20.70 -19.19 39.30
N SER A 202 -20.14 -20.37 39.52
CA SER A 202 -18.82 -20.78 39.05
C SER A 202 -18.77 -20.65 37.52
N SER A 203 -18.72 -19.41 37.03
CA SER A 203 -18.24 -19.17 35.69
C SER A 203 -16.74 -19.42 35.74
N ALA A 204 -16.38 -20.64 35.33
CA ALA A 204 -15.04 -21.03 34.99
C ALA A 204 -14.42 -19.87 34.22
N SER A 205 -13.50 -19.17 34.87
CA SER A 205 -12.52 -18.33 34.20
C SER A 205 -11.71 -19.30 33.36
N GLN A 206 -12.20 -19.59 32.17
CA GLN A 206 -11.44 -20.20 31.10
C GLN A 206 -10.29 -19.23 30.84
N LYS A 207 -9.19 -19.43 31.58
CA LYS A 207 -7.87 -19.00 31.18
C LYS A 207 -7.70 -19.60 29.79
N LYS A 208 -8.00 -18.82 28.74
CA LYS A 208 -7.66 -19.16 27.37
C LYS A 208 -6.18 -19.54 27.43
N ARG A 209 -5.88 -20.83 27.35
CA ARG A 209 -4.51 -21.31 27.31
C ARG A 209 -3.90 -20.63 26.10
N LYS A 210 -2.96 -19.71 26.32
CA LYS A 210 -2.20 -19.09 25.23
C LYS A 210 -1.62 -20.22 24.40
N LYS A 211 -2.05 -20.31 23.15
CA LYS A 211 -1.57 -21.33 22.23
C LYS A 211 -0.10 -20.98 21.95
N ILE A 212 0.80 -21.93 22.14
CA ILE A 212 2.23 -21.70 21.88
C ILE A 212 2.45 -21.92 20.38
N TYR A 213 3.06 -20.93 19.71
CA TYR A 213 3.45 -21.09 18.32
C TYR A 213 4.55 -22.15 18.19
N ILE A 214 4.42 -23.05 17.21
CA ILE A 214 5.43 -24.04 16.87
C ILE A 214 5.97 -23.65 15.49
N SER A 215 7.28 -23.40 15.41
CA SER A 215 7.95 -23.02 14.16
C SER A 215 7.68 -24.03 13.05
N SER A 216 7.48 -23.51 11.84
CA SER A 216 7.43 -24.30 10.62
C SER A 216 8.16 -23.58 9.49
N PRO A 217 9.49 -23.70 9.42
CA PRO A 217 10.29 -23.04 8.37
C PRO A 217 9.88 -23.51 6.97
N THR A 218 9.48 -24.78 6.82
CA THR A 218 8.95 -25.31 5.55
C THR A 218 7.70 -24.56 5.11
N LYS A 219 6.75 -24.32 6.02
CA LYS A 219 5.53 -23.54 5.72
C LYS A 219 5.89 -22.11 5.34
N ALA A 220 6.86 -21.51 6.01
CA ALA A 220 7.35 -20.16 5.72
C ALA A 220 7.97 -20.07 4.31
N HIS A 221 8.88 -20.99 3.96
CA HIS A 221 9.45 -21.07 2.61
C HIS A 221 8.41 -21.38 1.54
N ASP A 222 7.47 -22.29 1.80
CA ASP A 222 6.39 -22.61 0.85
C ASP A 222 5.49 -21.41 0.58
N PHE A 223 5.18 -20.64 1.63
CA PHE A 223 4.46 -19.39 1.49
C PHE A 223 5.27 -18.40 0.65
N GLY A 224 6.52 -18.11 1.03
CA GLY A 224 7.34 -17.13 0.33
C GLY A 224 7.64 -17.51 -1.13
N ARG A 225 7.85 -18.79 -1.44
CA ARG A 225 8.01 -19.29 -2.82
C ARG A 225 6.75 -19.11 -3.67
N LYS A 226 5.56 -19.29 -3.10
CA LYS A 226 4.29 -18.99 -3.79
C LYS A 226 4.15 -17.50 -4.12
N LEU A 227 4.82 -16.64 -3.35
CA LEU A 227 4.83 -15.21 -3.61
C LEU A 227 5.83 -14.83 -4.69
N ASN A 228 6.91 -15.57 -4.88
CA ASN A 228 8.02 -15.13 -5.71
C ASN A 228 7.85 -15.52 -7.19
N GLY A 229 8.17 -14.57 -8.09
CA GLY A 229 8.09 -14.78 -9.54
C GLY A 229 9.31 -14.26 -10.30
N VAL A 230 10.30 -13.68 -9.61
CA VAL A 230 11.47 -13.06 -10.23
C VAL A 230 12.71 -13.37 -9.39
N ASN A 231 13.72 -13.94 -10.04
CA ASN A 231 15.01 -14.21 -9.41
C ASN A 231 15.94 -13.02 -9.68
N LEU A 232 16.25 -12.21 -8.66
CA LEU A 232 17.21 -11.12 -8.76
C LEU A 232 18.52 -11.51 -8.06
N SER A 233 19.64 -10.98 -8.53
CA SER A 233 20.97 -11.33 -8.02
C SER A 233 21.30 -10.74 -6.65
N THR A 234 20.43 -9.88 -6.11
CA THR A 234 20.65 -9.19 -4.83
C THR A 234 19.36 -9.15 -4.04
N GLU A 235 19.45 -9.50 -2.76
CA GLU A 235 18.36 -9.39 -1.80
C GLU A 235 18.69 -8.32 -0.76
N LYS A 236 17.72 -7.49 -0.37
CA LYS A 236 17.91 -6.48 0.67
C LYS A 236 16.64 -6.18 1.46
N THR A 237 16.73 -6.30 2.78
CA THR A 237 15.68 -5.99 3.76
C THR A 237 16.07 -4.76 4.57
N VAL A 238 15.29 -3.68 4.45
CA VAL A 238 15.59 -2.40 5.11
C VAL A 238 14.47 -2.01 6.07
N GLY A 239 14.83 -1.74 7.32
CA GLY A 239 13.94 -1.11 8.28
C GLY A 239 13.86 0.39 8.04
N ILE A 240 12.66 0.94 7.93
CA ILE A 240 12.43 2.38 7.91
C ILE A 240 11.89 2.76 9.28
N TRP A 241 12.61 3.65 9.95
CA TRP A 241 12.27 4.09 11.28
C TRP A 241 12.28 5.61 11.36
N ALA A 242 11.34 6.16 12.12
CA ALA A 242 11.36 7.58 12.43
C ALA A 242 11.34 7.74 13.97
N PRO A 243 12.38 8.35 14.58
CA PRO A 243 12.36 8.65 16.01
C PRO A 243 11.25 9.64 16.39
N LEU A 244 10.88 10.50 15.45
CA LEU A 244 9.83 11.50 15.57
C LEU A 244 8.82 11.31 14.44
N THR A 245 7.68 12.00 14.51
CA THR A 245 6.65 11.93 13.46
C THR A 245 7.12 12.61 12.17
N ALA A 246 7.87 11.87 11.34
CA ALA A 246 8.52 12.35 10.11
C ALA A 246 7.96 11.74 8.82
N GLY A 247 6.87 10.95 8.92
CA GLY A 247 6.17 10.41 7.74
C GLY A 247 6.77 9.13 7.15
N ALA A 248 7.36 8.26 7.98
CA ALA A 248 7.96 6.98 7.55
C ALA A 248 7.00 6.11 6.74
N THR A 249 5.78 5.88 7.23
CA THR A 249 4.79 5.06 6.51
C THR A 249 4.39 5.68 5.17
N THR A 250 4.21 7.01 5.10
CA THR A 250 3.93 7.70 3.82
C THR A 250 5.08 7.53 2.83
N PHE A 251 6.32 7.74 3.29
CA PHE A 251 7.52 7.52 2.49
C PHE A 251 7.58 6.08 1.96
N ILE A 252 7.41 5.08 2.82
CA ILE A 252 7.39 3.66 2.43
C ILE A 252 6.37 3.42 1.33
N VAL A 253 5.14 3.93 1.52
CA VAL A 253 4.05 3.67 0.59
C VAL A 253 4.38 4.24 -0.79
N ASP A 254 4.76 5.51 -0.85
CA ASP A 254 5.07 6.18 -2.11
C ASP A 254 6.32 5.61 -2.79
N TYR A 255 7.36 5.30 -2.00
CA TYR A 255 8.63 4.79 -2.52
C TYR A 255 8.50 3.35 -3.03
N ALA A 256 7.78 2.47 -2.34
CA ALA A 256 7.54 1.11 -2.79
C ALA A 256 6.75 1.10 -4.11
N ILE A 257 5.73 1.94 -4.24
CA ILE A 257 4.96 2.08 -5.48
C ILE A 257 5.86 2.60 -6.61
N PHE A 258 6.71 3.59 -6.33
CA PHE A 258 7.70 4.06 -7.29
C PHE A 258 8.63 2.93 -7.76
N LEU A 259 9.18 2.13 -6.85
CA LEU A 259 10.06 1.00 -7.18
C LEU A 259 9.36 -0.01 -8.10
N GLN A 260 8.14 -0.40 -7.73
CA GLN A 260 7.34 -1.36 -8.49
C GLN A 260 7.00 -0.83 -9.90
N GLN A 261 6.64 0.44 -10.04
CA GLN A 261 6.40 1.09 -11.33
C GLN A 261 7.62 1.09 -12.25
N HIS A 262 8.83 0.97 -11.68
CA HIS A 262 10.09 0.90 -12.42
C HIS A 262 10.67 -0.53 -12.47
N GLY A 263 9.83 -1.55 -12.23
CA GLY A 263 10.17 -2.95 -12.43
C GLY A 263 10.99 -3.57 -11.30
N VAL A 264 11.09 -2.91 -10.14
CA VAL A 264 11.73 -3.48 -8.95
C VAL A 264 10.68 -4.23 -8.14
N PRO A 265 10.75 -5.57 -8.03
CA PRO A 265 9.83 -6.34 -7.19
C PRO A 265 10.08 -5.99 -5.72
N ILE A 266 9.03 -5.54 -5.03
CA ILE A 266 9.15 -5.05 -3.66
C ILE A 266 8.00 -5.55 -2.78
N SER A 267 8.37 -5.92 -1.56
CA SER A 267 7.45 -6.23 -0.47
C SER A 267 7.55 -5.17 0.63
N VAL A 268 6.43 -4.89 1.28
CA VAL A 268 6.37 -3.98 2.43
C VAL A 268 5.72 -4.70 3.61
N VAL A 269 6.40 -4.65 4.74
CA VAL A 269 5.97 -5.26 6.01
C VAL A 269 5.66 -4.15 7.01
N GLU A 270 4.57 -4.27 7.76
CA GLU A 270 4.34 -3.47 8.97
C GLU A 270 4.65 -4.32 10.21
N ILE A 271 5.45 -3.79 11.12
CA ILE A 271 5.66 -4.40 12.44
C ILE A 271 4.54 -3.94 13.38
N PRO A 272 3.99 -4.82 14.25
CA PRO A 272 2.94 -4.43 15.18
C PRO A 272 3.30 -3.21 16.01
N LYS A 273 2.34 -2.29 16.09
CA LYS A 273 2.36 -1.05 16.86
C LYS A 273 0.95 -0.68 17.25
N GLU A 274 0.77 0.08 18.33
CA GLU A 274 -0.55 0.46 18.86
C GLU A 274 -1.51 1.02 17.79
N ASN A 275 -0.97 1.67 16.75
CA ASN A 275 -1.73 2.22 15.64
C ASN A 275 -1.17 1.76 14.29
N PRO A 276 -1.68 0.66 13.70
CA PRO A 276 -1.20 0.17 12.41
C PRO A 276 -1.67 1.13 11.31
N HIS A 277 -0.77 1.99 10.85
CA HIS A 277 -1.06 3.04 9.88
C HIS A 277 -1.07 2.48 8.45
N LEU A 278 -0.21 1.51 8.14
CA LEU A 278 -0.16 0.92 6.81
C LEU A 278 -1.46 0.20 6.48
N PHE A 279 -1.96 -0.63 7.41
CA PHE A 279 -3.27 -1.28 7.28
C PHE A 279 -4.38 -0.28 6.95
N LYS A 280 -4.47 0.81 7.73
CA LYS A 280 -5.50 1.86 7.56
C LYS A 280 -5.37 2.57 6.21
N MET A 281 -4.14 2.87 5.76
CA MET A 281 -3.89 3.51 4.47
C MET A 281 -4.30 2.61 3.30
N LEU A 282 -3.86 1.34 3.30
CA LEU A 282 -4.20 0.39 2.24
C LEU A 282 -5.71 0.14 2.17
N HIS A 283 -6.36 0.02 3.32
CA HIS A 283 -7.81 -0.09 3.38
C HIS A 283 -8.51 1.14 2.76
N ARG A 284 -8.03 2.35 3.07
CA ARG A 284 -8.55 3.59 2.47
C ARG A 284 -8.40 3.61 0.94
N PHE A 285 -7.35 3.01 0.40
CA PHE A 285 -7.14 2.90 -1.05
C PHE A 285 -8.06 1.88 -1.73
N GLY A 286 -8.82 1.09 -0.97
CA GLY A 286 -9.87 0.22 -1.49
C GLY A 286 -9.39 -1.11 -2.08
N SER A 287 -8.21 -1.60 -1.71
CA SER A 287 -7.57 -2.77 -2.31
C SER A 287 -7.54 -4.03 -1.44
N LYS A 288 -8.31 -4.06 -0.36
CA LYS A 288 -8.32 -5.20 0.59
C LYS A 288 -8.82 -6.48 -0.10
N PRO A 289 -8.07 -7.60 -0.05
CA PRO A 289 -8.54 -8.88 -0.55
C PRO A 289 -9.72 -9.44 0.28
N ASP A 290 -10.60 -10.20 -0.38
CA ASP A 290 -11.69 -10.91 0.31
C ASP A 290 -11.14 -11.94 1.28
N ASN A 291 -11.73 -12.03 2.47
CA ASN A 291 -11.30 -12.94 3.55
C ASN A 291 -9.80 -12.82 3.90
N TRP A 292 -9.22 -11.63 3.71
CA TRP A 292 -7.82 -11.38 4.05
C TRP A 292 -7.56 -11.58 5.55
N ILE A 293 -6.49 -12.32 5.85
CA ILE A 293 -5.90 -12.48 7.19
C ILE A 293 -4.45 -12.01 7.15
N SER A 294 -3.89 -11.57 8.27
CA SER A 294 -2.48 -11.16 8.26
C SER A 294 -1.54 -12.34 8.00
N LEU A 295 -0.28 -12.05 7.65
CA LEU A 295 0.74 -13.10 7.56
C LEU A 295 1.03 -13.72 8.93
N THR A 296 1.06 -12.90 9.99
CA THR A 296 1.24 -13.37 11.37
C THR A 296 0.15 -14.39 11.73
N GLU A 297 -1.11 -14.06 11.47
CA GLU A 297 -2.27 -14.90 11.77
C GLU A 297 -2.21 -16.21 10.96
N ASN A 298 -1.89 -16.12 9.67
CA ASN A 298 -1.76 -17.29 8.81
C ASN A 298 -0.66 -18.24 9.31
N LEU A 299 0.54 -17.73 9.61
CA LEU A 299 1.63 -18.54 10.14
C LEU A 299 1.22 -19.20 11.45
N TYR A 300 0.58 -18.45 12.34
CA TYR A 300 0.13 -18.91 13.65
C TYR A 300 -1.04 -19.91 13.60
N SER A 301 -1.87 -19.86 12.55
CA SER A 301 -2.96 -20.80 12.34
C SER A 301 -2.41 -22.18 11.94
N ASN A 302 -2.94 -23.24 12.57
CA ASN A 302 -2.63 -24.62 12.17
C ASN A 302 -3.54 -25.06 11.00
N ASP A 303 -4.35 -24.15 10.48
CA ASP A 303 -5.36 -24.45 9.49
C ASP A 303 -4.77 -24.24 8.10
N ASN A 304 -4.81 -25.27 7.26
CA ASN A 304 -4.32 -25.18 5.89
C ASN A 304 -5.31 -24.45 4.96
N GLY A 305 -6.45 -23.97 5.50
CA GLY A 305 -7.69 -23.72 4.77
C GLY A 305 -7.91 -22.32 4.18
N ASN A 306 -7.16 -21.28 4.56
CA ASN A 306 -7.32 -19.96 3.92
C ASN A 306 -6.04 -19.13 4.00
N ASN A 307 -5.13 -19.38 3.05
CA ASN A 307 -3.81 -18.75 2.97
C ASN A 307 -3.82 -17.35 2.33
N ASN A 308 -4.86 -16.53 2.54
CA ASN A 308 -5.01 -15.25 1.83
C ASN A 308 -4.35 -14.07 2.58
N SER A 309 -3.05 -14.17 2.84
CA SER A 309 -2.28 -13.08 3.47
C SER A 309 -1.69 -12.08 2.48
N LEU A 310 -1.75 -12.39 1.19
CA LEU A 310 -1.16 -11.58 0.14
C LEU A 310 -2.08 -10.42 -0.24
N TRP A 311 -1.73 -9.21 0.23
CA TRP A 311 -2.38 -7.98 -0.22
C TRP A 311 -1.54 -7.35 -1.33
N ILE A 312 -2.02 -7.37 -2.58
CA ILE A 312 -1.34 -6.69 -3.69
C ILE A 312 -2.05 -5.38 -4.00
N TYR A 313 -1.29 -4.28 -3.98
CA TYR A 313 -1.77 -2.97 -4.42
C TYR A 313 -0.68 -2.27 -5.23
N LYS A 314 -1.03 -1.81 -6.44
CA LYS A 314 -0.08 -1.23 -7.41
C LYS A 314 1.13 -2.12 -7.69
N GLY A 315 0.92 -3.44 -7.70
CA GLY A 315 1.95 -4.47 -7.88
C GLY A 315 2.88 -4.71 -6.68
N VAL A 316 2.84 -3.86 -5.66
CA VAL A 316 3.59 -4.05 -4.41
C VAL A 316 2.88 -5.10 -3.56
N LYS A 317 3.64 -5.97 -2.91
CA LYS A 317 3.13 -6.97 -1.96
C LYS A 317 3.16 -6.38 -0.55
N TRP A 318 2.01 -6.24 0.06
CA TRP A 318 1.85 -5.63 1.37
C TRP A 318 1.52 -6.68 2.42
N PHE A 319 2.20 -6.60 3.55
CA PHE A 319 1.97 -7.40 4.74
C PHE A 319 1.67 -6.47 5.92
N PRO A 320 0.49 -5.81 5.90
CA PRO A 320 0.08 -4.96 7.02
C PRO A 320 -0.30 -5.80 8.24
N VAL A 321 -0.28 -5.18 9.41
CA VAL A 321 -0.67 -5.83 10.67
C VAL A 321 -2.19 -6.01 10.71
N GLY A 322 -2.63 -7.23 11.03
CA GLY A 322 -4.05 -7.53 11.24
C GLY A 322 -4.53 -7.13 12.64
N LEU A 323 -5.85 -6.99 12.82
CA LEU A 323 -6.41 -6.70 14.15
C LEU A 323 -6.17 -7.85 15.13
N SER A 324 -6.16 -9.10 14.65
CA SER A 324 -5.90 -10.29 15.48
C SER A 324 -4.43 -10.45 15.86
N ASP A 325 -3.49 -9.73 15.23
CA ASP A 325 -2.06 -9.84 15.49
C ASP A 325 -1.69 -9.37 16.90
N PHE A 326 -2.50 -8.47 17.48
CA PHE A 326 -2.30 -7.96 18.84
C PHE A 326 -2.60 -9.00 19.92
N ASP A 327 -3.40 -10.03 19.60
CA ASP A 327 -3.72 -11.13 20.51
C ASP A 327 -2.74 -12.31 20.40
N ILE A 328 -1.82 -12.27 19.41
CA ILE A 328 -0.86 -13.34 19.13
C ILE A 328 0.43 -13.11 19.94
N ASP A 329 0.85 -14.15 20.65
CA ASP A 329 2.13 -14.15 21.37
C ASP A 329 3.30 -14.34 20.38
N ARG A 330 4.05 -13.27 20.13
CA ARG A 330 5.14 -13.24 19.14
C ARG A 330 6.45 -13.68 19.77
N ASN A 331 6.68 -14.99 19.78
CA ASN A 331 7.99 -15.55 20.11
C ASN A 331 8.99 -15.38 18.96
N GLN A 332 10.27 -15.64 19.23
CA GLN A 332 11.34 -15.53 18.25
C GLN A 332 11.12 -16.41 17.01
N ASP A 333 10.56 -17.60 17.21
CA ASP A 333 10.26 -18.54 16.13
C ASP A 333 9.25 -17.98 15.13
N LEU A 334 8.18 -17.34 15.61
CA LEU A 334 7.18 -16.70 14.74
C LEU A 334 7.78 -15.53 13.97
N ILE A 335 8.66 -14.75 14.62
CA ILE A 335 9.35 -13.63 13.96
C ILE A 335 10.29 -14.17 12.86
N LEU A 336 11.03 -15.25 13.15
CA LEU A 336 11.90 -15.92 12.19
C LEU A 336 11.11 -16.41 10.97
N ASP A 337 10.04 -17.19 11.18
CA ASP A 337 9.22 -17.74 10.11
C ASP A 337 8.51 -16.63 9.30
N PHE A 338 8.12 -15.53 9.96
CA PHE A 338 7.62 -14.34 9.28
C PHE A 338 8.67 -13.76 8.34
N PHE A 339 9.91 -13.56 8.81
CA PHE A 339 10.96 -12.98 7.99
C PHE A 339 11.45 -13.93 6.88
N ILE A 340 11.50 -15.24 7.11
CA ILE A 340 11.74 -16.23 6.06
C ILE A 340 10.69 -16.06 4.94
N SER A 341 9.41 -15.99 5.31
CA SER A 341 8.30 -15.87 4.36
C SER A 341 8.39 -14.63 3.45
N VAL A 342 8.75 -13.48 4.01
CA VAL A 342 8.79 -12.21 3.25
C VAL A 342 10.11 -11.99 2.52
N LYS A 343 11.23 -12.53 3.02
CA LYS A 343 12.57 -12.40 2.40
C LYS A 343 12.75 -13.23 1.14
N GLU A 344 11.86 -14.17 0.86
CA GLU A 344 11.74 -14.77 -0.47
C GLU A 344 11.41 -13.72 -1.55
N ASN A 345 11.15 -12.45 -1.21
CA ASN A 345 11.14 -11.34 -2.15
C ASN A 345 12.49 -10.63 -2.15
N ALA A 346 13.02 -10.33 -3.35
CA ALA A 346 14.33 -9.69 -3.51
C ALA A 346 14.49 -8.40 -2.70
N TYR A 347 13.46 -7.56 -2.60
CA TYR A 347 13.54 -6.34 -1.82
C TYR A 347 12.37 -6.26 -0.83
N VAL A 348 12.69 -5.91 0.42
CA VAL A 348 11.72 -5.78 1.50
C VAL A 348 11.95 -4.47 2.24
N LEU A 349 10.90 -3.66 2.38
CA LEU A 349 10.87 -2.52 3.28
C LEU A 349 10.05 -2.87 4.52
N VAL A 350 10.56 -2.54 5.69
CA VAL A 350 9.92 -2.84 6.97
C VAL A 350 9.54 -1.52 7.65
N ASP A 351 8.25 -1.25 7.82
CA ASP A 351 7.71 -0.10 8.55
C ASP A 351 7.84 -0.36 10.06
N LEU A 352 8.87 0.24 10.67
CA LEU A 352 9.12 0.15 12.10
C LEU A 352 8.24 1.17 12.86
N PRO A 353 7.84 0.87 14.11
CA PRO A 353 7.08 1.80 14.93
C PRO A 353 7.83 3.13 15.13
N THR A 354 7.10 4.24 15.07
CA THR A 354 7.68 5.57 15.34
C THR A 354 8.05 5.71 16.82
N GLY A 355 9.17 6.38 17.10
CA GLY A 355 9.64 6.60 18.47
C GLY A 355 10.40 5.40 19.03
N LYS A 356 10.30 5.20 20.35
CA LYS A 356 11.08 4.19 21.07
C LYS A 356 10.63 2.79 20.64
N MET A 357 11.60 1.95 20.27
CA MET A 357 11.34 0.54 19.99
C MET A 357 11.16 -0.23 21.30
N ASP A 358 10.09 -1.03 21.37
CA ASP A 358 9.90 -2.01 22.44
C ASP A 358 10.68 -3.31 22.13
N ASP A 359 10.71 -4.24 23.08
CA ASP A 359 11.45 -5.50 22.94
C ASP A 359 10.98 -6.30 21.72
N SER A 360 9.66 -6.29 21.44
CA SER A 360 9.08 -6.93 20.27
C SER A 360 9.66 -6.39 18.97
N THR A 361 9.79 -5.06 18.87
CA THR A 361 10.40 -4.37 17.72
C THR A 361 11.90 -4.64 17.65
N LEU A 362 12.61 -4.57 18.78
CA LEU A 362 14.06 -4.83 18.84
C LEU A 362 14.40 -6.25 18.36
N ASN A 363 13.54 -7.23 18.68
CA ASN A 363 13.66 -8.61 18.21
C ASN A 363 13.53 -8.76 16.68
N THR A 364 13.03 -7.75 15.96
CA THR A 364 12.99 -7.76 14.49
C THR A 364 14.29 -7.31 13.85
N LEU A 365 15.11 -6.53 14.57
CA LEU A 365 16.34 -5.94 14.02
C LEU A 365 17.34 -6.98 13.47
N PRO A 366 17.56 -8.15 14.09
CA PRO A 366 18.46 -9.17 13.56
C PRO A 366 18.17 -9.55 12.10
N TYR A 367 16.90 -9.48 11.68
CA TYR A 367 16.45 -9.83 10.33
C TYR A 367 16.59 -8.70 9.31
N LEU A 368 17.04 -7.51 9.70
CA LEU A 368 17.25 -6.38 8.80
C LEU A 368 18.70 -6.31 8.35
N ASP A 369 18.94 -5.93 7.09
CA ASP A 369 20.30 -5.71 6.57
C ASP A 369 20.79 -4.29 6.86
N GLU A 370 19.87 -3.33 6.94
CA GLU A 370 20.15 -1.91 7.16
C GLU A 370 18.90 -1.20 7.74
N ILE A 371 19.12 -0.05 8.39
CA ILE A 371 18.05 0.82 8.88
C ILE A 371 18.19 2.21 8.27
N TRP A 372 17.10 2.74 7.72
CA TRP A 372 17.00 4.14 7.29
C TRP A 372 16.19 4.93 8.32
N VAL A 373 16.85 5.92 8.90
CA VAL A 373 16.26 6.89 9.82
C VAL A 373 15.62 8.00 9.00
N ILE A 374 14.33 8.28 9.23
CA ILE A 374 13.64 9.44 8.69
C ILE A 374 13.61 10.52 9.77
N ALA A 375 14.23 11.67 9.52
CA ALA A 375 14.20 12.83 10.42
C ALA A 375 13.97 14.13 9.63
N ASP A 376 13.57 15.20 10.30
CA ASP A 376 13.41 16.55 9.73
C ASP A 376 14.22 17.58 10.54
N ASP A 377 13.97 18.88 10.31
CA ASP A 377 14.70 19.96 10.99
C ASP A 377 14.33 20.14 12.48
N GLN A 378 13.62 19.20 13.12
CA GLN A 378 13.47 19.16 14.58
C GLN A 378 14.81 18.80 15.24
N PHE A 379 15.79 19.69 15.15
CA PHE A 379 17.20 19.46 15.44
C PHE A 379 17.44 18.97 16.87
N ASP A 380 16.95 19.72 17.87
CA ASP A 380 17.16 19.36 19.28
C ASP A 380 16.49 18.04 19.65
N ARG A 381 15.26 17.83 19.20
CA ARG A 381 14.52 16.59 19.46
C ARG A 381 15.15 15.40 18.74
N THR A 382 15.67 15.61 17.53
CA THR A 382 16.36 14.57 16.76
C THR A 382 17.67 14.19 17.43
N LYS A 383 18.40 15.16 18.00
CA LYS A 383 19.65 14.94 18.75
C LYS A 383 19.48 13.98 19.92
N GLU A 384 18.34 14.00 20.61
CA GLU A 384 18.05 13.12 21.74
C GLU A 384 18.16 11.63 21.37
N TRP A 385 17.93 11.29 20.11
CA TRP A 385 17.97 9.91 19.62
C TRP A 385 19.37 9.44 19.20
N LYS A 386 20.37 10.33 19.14
CA LYS A 386 21.73 9.97 18.71
C LYS A 386 22.30 8.82 19.53
N ASN A 387 22.12 8.85 20.86
CA ASN A 387 22.63 7.81 21.75
C ASN A 387 21.97 6.46 21.50
N PHE A 388 20.65 6.43 21.27
CA PHE A 388 19.93 5.20 20.95
C PHE A 388 20.39 4.63 19.60
N ILE A 389 20.50 5.48 18.58
CA ILE A 389 20.99 5.07 17.25
C ILE A 389 22.39 4.44 17.35
N HIS A 390 23.33 5.14 18.00
CA HIS A 390 24.72 4.68 18.05
C HIS A 390 24.91 3.48 18.97
N ASN A 391 24.35 3.49 20.17
CA ASN A 391 24.61 2.43 21.14
C ASN A 391 23.75 1.19 20.89
N THR A 392 22.48 1.36 20.54
CA THR A 392 21.57 0.24 20.31
C THR A 392 21.65 -0.22 18.85
N LEU A 393 21.32 0.62 17.88
CA LEU A 393 21.19 0.15 16.49
C LEU A 393 22.56 -0.20 15.87
N ILE A 394 23.57 0.67 16.03
CA ILE A 394 24.88 0.50 15.40
C ILE A 394 25.79 -0.44 16.21
N LYS A 395 25.95 -0.26 17.52
CA LYS A 395 26.92 -1.06 18.30
C LYS A 395 26.36 -2.41 18.74
N GLU A 396 25.20 -2.42 19.41
CA GLU A 396 24.60 -3.64 19.96
C GLU A 396 24.07 -4.55 18.83
N TYR A 397 23.21 -4.01 17.96
CA TYR A 397 22.61 -4.77 16.86
C TYR A 397 23.45 -4.81 15.57
N LYS A 398 24.58 -4.09 15.52
CA LYS A 398 25.52 -4.10 14.39
C LYS A 398 24.86 -3.76 13.05
N LYS A 399 23.89 -2.84 13.05
CA LYS A 399 23.18 -2.45 11.83
C LYS A 399 23.83 -1.24 11.17
N PRO A 400 24.05 -1.28 9.85
CA PRO A 400 24.26 -0.07 9.07
C PRO A 400 23.05 0.84 9.25
N VAL A 401 23.30 2.12 9.56
CA VAL A 401 22.25 3.13 9.75
C VAL A 401 22.55 4.32 8.86
N LYS A 402 21.54 4.77 8.11
CA LYS A 402 21.64 5.94 7.23
C LYS A 402 20.47 6.89 7.44
N LEU A 403 20.62 8.12 7.00
CA LEU A 403 19.62 9.18 7.14
C LEU A 403 18.93 9.49 5.81
N ILE A 404 17.60 9.59 5.85
CA ILE A 404 16.80 10.31 4.87
C ILE A 404 16.22 11.53 5.58
N HIS A 405 16.63 12.71 5.15
CA HIS A 405 16.00 13.93 5.64
C HIS A 405 14.63 14.09 4.99
N SER A 406 13.61 14.43 5.76
CA SER A 406 12.24 14.62 5.31
C SER A 406 11.83 16.08 5.44
N ARG A 407 10.75 16.46 4.74
CA ARG A 407 10.15 17.80 4.83
C ARG A 407 11.10 18.97 4.55
N THR A 408 12.07 18.80 3.65
CA THR A 408 13.02 19.83 3.29
C THR A 408 12.34 21.03 2.63
N GLY A 409 12.40 22.18 3.29
CA GLY A 409 12.01 23.50 2.79
C GLY A 409 13.21 24.41 2.53
N THR A 410 12.96 25.71 2.34
CA THR A 410 13.98 26.70 1.93
C THR A 410 15.13 26.86 2.92
N HIS A 411 14.85 26.74 4.22
CA HIS A 411 15.84 26.94 5.30
C HIS A 411 16.27 25.64 5.96
N SER A 412 15.85 24.50 5.40
CA SER A 412 16.21 23.19 5.93
C SER A 412 17.70 22.93 5.77
N ARG A 413 18.28 22.23 6.74
CA ARG A 413 19.72 21.92 6.76
C ARG A 413 19.97 20.41 6.89
N PRO A 414 19.68 19.62 5.83
CA PRO A 414 19.81 18.17 5.87
C PRO A 414 21.21 17.66 6.23
N LYS A 415 22.26 18.39 5.79
CA LYS A 415 23.65 18.04 6.08
C LYS A 415 23.98 18.24 7.55
N ASP A 416 23.55 19.35 8.14
CA ASP A 416 23.74 19.62 9.58
C ASP A 416 23.04 18.55 10.44
N VAL A 417 21.85 18.09 10.04
CA VAL A 417 21.14 16.98 10.74
C VAL A 417 21.90 15.67 10.59
N ALA A 418 22.46 15.39 9.40
CA ALA A 418 23.28 14.19 9.17
C ALA A 418 24.56 14.19 10.01
N GLU A 419 25.26 15.32 10.06
CA GLU A 419 26.47 15.51 10.88
C GLU A 419 26.15 15.43 12.37
N LEU A 420 25.05 16.06 12.81
CA LEU A 420 24.56 15.98 14.18
C LEU A 420 24.38 14.52 14.61
N LEU A 421 23.72 13.71 13.78
CA LEU A 421 23.48 12.30 14.06
C LEU A 421 24.69 11.41 13.77
N ASP A 422 25.72 11.93 13.09
CA ASP A 422 26.86 11.18 12.57
C ASP A 422 26.41 10.00 11.69
N LEU A 423 25.57 10.31 10.69
CA LEU A 423 24.98 9.34 9.75
C LEU A 423 25.22 9.77 8.30
N GLU A 424 25.35 8.78 7.41
CA GLU A 424 25.37 9.02 5.97
C GLU A 424 24.00 9.54 5.49
N LEU A 425 23.98 10.73 4.86
CA LEU A 425 22.78 11.27 4.24
C LEU A 425 22.53 10.63 2.87
N ILE A 426 21.54 9.75 2.78
CA ILE A 426 21.10 9.17 1.50
C ILE A 426 20.54 10.28 0.60
N THR A 427 19.52 10.98 1.10
CA THR A 427 18.83 12.03 0.34
C THR A 427 18.02 12.95 1.25
N ALA A 428 17.48 14.02 0.67
CA ALA A 428 16.55 14.94 1.29
C ALA A 428 15.24 14.96 0.49
N LEU A 429 14.12 14.68 1.15
CA LEU A 429 12.79 14.70 0.57
C LEU A 429 12.18 16.09 0.76
N PRO A 430 11.63 16.71 -0.31
CA PRO A 430 11.03 18.03 -0.20
C PRO A 430 9.81 18.02 0.72
N SER A 431 9.50 19.18 1.31
CA SER A 431 8.24 19.35 2.02
C SER A 431 7.05 19.22 1.08
N MET A 432 6.12 18.36 1.49
CA MET A 432 4.86 18.09 0.81
C MET A 432 3.67 18.33 1.74
N PHE A 433 3.84 19.12 2.81
CA PHE A 433 2.88 19.24 3.91
C PHE A 433 1.43 19.43 3.44
N ASP A 434 1.16 20.46 2.63
CA ASP A 434 -0.20 20.75 2.16
C ASP A 434 -0.79 19.60 1.33
N ARG A 435 0.04 18.95 0.52
CA ARG A 435 -0.37 17.82 -0.32
C ARG A 435 -0.59 16.56 0.50
N VAL A 436 0.22 16.31 1.53
CA VAL A 436 0.03 15.21 2.48
C VAL A 436 -1.26 15.42 3.25
N MET A 437 -1.52 16.64 3.74
CA MET A 437 -2.76 16.97 4.44
C MET A 437 -3.99 16.75 3.55
N ALA A 438 -3.93 17.18 2.28
CA ALA A 438 -4.99 16.89 1.32
C ALA A 438 -5.14 15.38 1.07
N ASN A 439 -4.03 14.65 0.93
CA ASN A 439 -4.02 13.21 0.64
C ASN A 439 -4.56 12.34 1.78
N ASN A 440 -4.61 12.83 3.02
CA ASN A 440 -5.10 12.07 4.18
C ASN A 440 -6.55 11.57 4.01
N HIS A 441 -7.33 12.20 3.14
CA HIS A 441 -8.71 11.83 2.86
C HIS A 441 -8.90 11.16 1.49
N GLU A 442 -7.82 11.03 0.71
CA GLU A 442 -7.87 10.50 -0.65
C GLU A 442 -7.77 8.98 -0.69
N ARG A 443 -8.39 8.38 -1.72
CA ARG A 443 -8.36 6.94 -2.00
C ARG A 443 -7.16 6.51 -2.85
N LYS A 444 -6.16 7.37 -3.00
CA LYS A 444 -4.94 7.12 -3.77
C LYS A 444 -3.72 7.58 -2.97
N PRO A 445 -2.54 6.95 -3.16
CA PRO A 445 -1.31 7.38 -2.52
C PRO A 445 -0.87 8.75 -3.04
N LEU A 446 -0.05 9.46 -2.28
CA LEU A 446 0.43 10.80 -2.63
C LEU A 446 1.24 10.78 -3.93
N ILE A 447 2.00 9.70 -4.20
CA ILE A 447 2.75 9.54 -5.46
C ILE A 447 1.86 9.51 -6.72
N ALA A 448 0.53 9.35 -6.58
CA ALA A 448 -0.40 9.45 -7.69
C ALA A 448 -0.75 10.92 -8.06
N ASP A 449 -0.50 11.89 -7.17
CA ASP A 449 -0.59 13.31 -7.49
C ASP A 449 0.62 13.71 -8.36
N ILE A 450 0.35 14.28 -9.53
CA ILE A 450 1.39 14.59 -10.54
C ILE A 450 2.44 15.57 -9.99
N ILE A 451 2.01 16.56 -9.20
CA ILE A 451 2.92 17.57 -8.62
C ILE A 451 3.79 16.91 -7.55
N ALA A 452 3.20 16.02 -6.75
CA ALA A 452 3.94 15.24 -5.78
C ALA A 452 4.95 14.30 -6.43
N ALA A 453 4.54 13.55 -7.46
CA ALA A 453 5.41 12.68 -8.23
C ALA A 453 6.62 13.44 -8.81
N GLN A 454 6.39 14.61 -9.41
CA GLN A 454 7.47 15.44 -9.97
C GLN A 454 8.54 15.82 -8.93
N LYS A 455 8.15 16.00 -7.66
CA LYS A 455 9.04 16.36 -6.56
C LYS A 455 9.69 15.15 -5.89
N LEU A 456 8.97 14.04 -5.75
CA LEU A 456 9.42 12.83 -5.04
C LEU A 456 10.25 11.88 -5.90
N ILE A 457 9.99 11.80 -7.22
CA ILE A 457 10.72 10.89 -8.10
C ILE A 457 12.24 11.16 -8.12
N PRO A 458 12.75 12.41 -8.23
CA PRO A 458 14.18 12.65 -8.26
C PRO A 458 14.93 12.10 -7.03
N PRO A 459 14.54 12.40 -5.77
CA PRO A 459 15.18 11.78 -4.62
C PRO A 459 14.94 10.28 -4.55
N PHE A 460 13.79 9.75 -4.99
CA PHE A 460 13.55 8.31 -5.03
C PHE A 460 14.49 7.57 -5.98
N ILE A 461 14.85 8.14 -7.13
CA ILE A 461 15.87 7.58 -8.03
C ILE A 461 17.22 7.49 -7.32
N LYS A 462 17.59 8.51 -6.54
CA LYS A 462 18.84 8.51 -5.77
C LYS A 462 18.85 7.36 -4.75
N ILE A 463 17.75 7.18 -4.02
CA ILE A 463 17.61 6.06 -3.07
C ILE A 463 17.68 4.73 -3.82
N ALA A 464 16.95 4.58 -4.93
CA ALA A 464 16.87 3.33 -5.69
C ALA A 464 18.23 2.89 -6.24
N ARG A 465 19.06 3.81 -6.73
CA ARG A 465 20.43 3.49 -7.16
C ARG A 465 21.31 2.95 -6.04
N GLY A 466 21.17 3.47 -4.82
CA GLY A 466 21.89 2.95 -3.65
C GLY A 466 21.30 1.66 -3.09
N PHE A 467 19.99 1.45 -3.25
CA PHE A 467 19.25 0.32 -2.70
C PHE A 467 19.30 -0.93 -3.59
N VAL A 468 19.07 -0.76 -4.89
CA VAL A 468 19.00 -1.82 -5.90
C VAL A 468 20.32 -1.93 -6.68
N GLY A 469 21.11 -0.86 -6.76
CA GLY A 469 22.41 -0.89 -7.43
C GLY A 469 22.32 -0.88 -8.96
N LYS A 470 23.28 -1.53 -9.61
CA LYS A 470 23.43 -1.55 -11.08
C LYS A 470 22.21 -2.15 -11.80
N GLU A 471 21.47 -3.06 -11.15
CA GLU A 471 20.25 -3.62 -11.73
C GLU A 471 19.19 -2.55 -11.96
N PHE A 472 19.12 -1.53 -11.10
CA PHE A 472 18.19 -0.42 -11.28
C PHE A 472 18.47 0.34 -12.57
N ASP A 473 19.73 0.65 -12.87
CA ASP A 473 20.08 1.40 -14.07
C ASP A 473 19.80 0.60 -15.37
N LYS A 474 19.74 -0.74 -15.30
CA LYS A 474 19.34 -1.58 -16.44
C LYS A 474 17.84 -1.53 -16.74
N ILE A 475 17.02 -1.48 -15.69
CA ILE A 475 15.54 -1.49 -15.81
C ILE A 475 14.96 -0.08 -15.88
N TYR A 476 15.60 0.90 -15.24
CA TYR A 476 15.16 2.28 -15.21
C TYR A 476 15.35 2.95 -16.57
N ARG A 477 14.24 3.38 -17.17
CA ARG A 477 14.25 4.15 -18.42
C ARG A 477 13.81 5.57 -18.14
N PRO A 478 14.73 6.56 -18.10
CA PRO A 478 14.33 7.94 -17.89
C PRO A 478 13.37 8.39 -19.00
N THR A 479 12.29 9.04 -18.62
CA THR A 479 11.33 9.61 -19.57
C THR A 479 12.01 10.66 -20.45
N PHE A 480 11.43 10.94 -21.62
CA PHE A 480 11.94 11.94 -22.55
C PHE A 480 12.19 13.30 -21.87
N TRP A 481 11.25 13.76 -21.03
CA TRP A 481 11.38 14.99 -20.25
C TRP A 481 12.49 14.96 -19.20
N MET A 482 12.73 13.81 -18.56
CA MET A 482 13.85 13.65 -17.64
C MET A 482 15.19 13.67 -18.37
N LYS A 483 15.26 13.14 -19.59
CA LYS A 483 16.45 13.24 -20.46
C LYS A 483 16.73 14.69 -20.86
N ILE A 484 15.69 15.45 -21.21
CA ILE A 484 15.81 16.89 -21.52
C ILE A 484 16.26 17.68 -20.30
N LYS A 485 15.60 17.51 -19.15
CA LYS A 485 15.94 18.23 -17.92
C LYS A 485 17.37 17.93 -17.47
N ARG A 486 17.82 16.68 -17.60
CA ARG A 486 19.20 16.28 -17.31
C ARG A 486 20.20 16.94 -18.29
N LYS A 487 19.92 16.95 -19.59
CA LYS A 487 20.77 17.66 -20.57
C LYS A 487 20.84 19.18 -20.32
N LEU A 488 19.76 19.77 -19.83
CA LEU A 488 19.73 21.20 -19.49
C LEU A 488 20.46 21.51 -18.18
N LEU A 489 20.47 20.59 -17.21
CA LEU A 489 21.19 20.75 -15.95
C LEU A 489 22.68 20.41 -16.10
N ASP A 490 23.02 19.38 -16.87
CA ASP A 490 24.41 19.00 -17.20
C ASP A 490 25.10 20.03 -18.13
N ALA A 491 24.36 21.02 -18.65
CA ALA A 491 24.88 22.14 -19.45
C ALA A 491 25.05 23.45 -18.65
N VAL A 492 24.78 23.40 -17.34
CA VAL A 492 24.88 24.55 -16.40
C VAL A 492 26.02 24.35 -15.39
N ASP A 493 26.71 23.22 -15.43
CA ASP A 493 28.05 23.02 -14.87
C ASP A 493 29.10 23.10 -16.00
#